data_AF-A0A539DHW2-F1
#
_entry.id   AF-A0A539DHW2-F1
#
_cell.length_a   1.000
_cell.length_b   1.000
_cell.length_c   1.000
_cell.angle_alpha   90.00
_cell.angle_beta   90.00
_cell.angle_gamma   90.00
#
_symmetry.space_group_name_H-M   'P 1'
#
loop_
_entity.id
_entity.type
_entity.pdbx_description
1 polymer ?
#
loop_
_entity_poly.entity_id
_entity_poly.type
_entity_poly.pdbx_seq_one_letter_code
_entity_poly.pdbx_strand_id
1 'polypeptide(L)'
;MDIDTIVESVKKTGRCVIVHEATRTSGFGAELSAMVQEECFYHLEAPILRVTGWDTPYPHAFEWEYFPGPERVAKALKRVMEG
;
A
#
# COMPACT_ATOMS: atom_id res chain seq x y z
N MET A 1 15.17 -3.33 5.51
CA MET A 1 14.08 -3.72 4.58
C MET A 1 14.73 -4.48 3.44
N ASP A 2 14.12 -5.57 3.01
CA ASP A 2 14.60 -6.36 1.87
C ASP A 2 13.93 -5.84 0.59
N ILE A 3 14.56 -4.85 -0.05
CA ILE A 3 14.00 -4.20 -1.24
C ILE A 3 14.07 -5.09 -2.48
N ASP A 4 15.13 -5.90 -2.60
CA ASP A 4 15.36 -6.75 -3.77
C ASP A 4 14.22 -7.75 -3.95
N THR A 5 13.81 -8.42 -2.87
CA THR A 5 12.66 -9.33 -2.87
C THR A 5 11.35 -8.63 -3.26
N ILE A 6 11.15 -7.39 -2.82
CA ILE A 6 9.95 -6.60 -3.16
C ILE A 6 9.97 -6.24 -4.64
N VAL A 7 11.10 -5.73 -5.14
CA VAL A 7 11.29 -5.34 -6.54
C VAL A 7 11.09 -6.52 -7.48
N GLU A 8 11.64 -7.70 -7.17
CA GLU A 8 11.42 -8.91 -7.98
C GLU A 8 9.93 -9.28 -8.06
N SER A 9 9.21 -9.21 -6.93
CA SER A 9 7.78 -9.49 -6.89
C SER A 9 6.95 -8.48 -7.69
N VAL A 10 7.27 -7.19 -7.57
CA VAL A 10 6.57 -6.12 -8.31
C VAL A 10 6.88 -6.18 -9.79
N LYS A 11 8.13 -6.42 -10.21
CA LYS A 11 8.50 -6.60 -11.63
C LYS A 11 7.75 -7.77 -12.27
N LYS A 12 7.51 -8.85 -11.51
CA LYS A 12 6.74 -10.02 -11.97
C LYS A 12 5.24 -9.73 -12.11
N THR A 13 4.66 -8.93 -11.21
CA THR A 13 3.20 -8.75 -11.12
C THR A 13 2.70 -7.45 -11.77
N GLY A 14 3.59 -6.49 -11.96
CA GLY A 14 3.32 -5.15 -12.48
C GLY A 14 2.46 -4.26 -11.58
N ARG A 15 2.09 -4.72 -10.38
CA ARG A 15 1.12 -4.04 -9.50
C ARG A 15 1.52 -4.20 -8.04
N CYS A 16 1.29 -3.17 -7.23
CA CYS A 16 1.65 -3.17 -5.81
C CYS A 16 0.59 -2.48 -4.95
N VAL A 17 0.23 -3.14 -3.84
CA VAL A 17 -0.61 -2.58 -2.78
C VAL A 17 0.12 -2.73 -1.45
N ILE A 18 0.43 -1.61 -0.80
CA ILE A 18 1.10 -1.58 0.50
C ILE A 18 0.05 -1.43 1.59
N VAL A 19 0.16 -2.24 2.64
CA VAL A 19 -0.80 -2.25 3.77
C VAL A 19 -0.06 -2.14 5.09
N HIS A 20 -0.49 -1.22 5.96
CA HIS A 20 0.00 -1.12 7.34
C HIS A 20 -0.98 -0.36 8.24
N GLU A 21 -0.95 -0.61 9.56
CA GLU A 21 -1.91 0.00 10.51
C GLU A 21 -1.66 1.47 10.79
N ALA A 22 -0.41 1.91 10.75
CA ALA A 22 -0.03 3.30 11.03
C ALA A 22 -0.73 4.31 10.10
N THR A 23 -0.75 5.57 10.54
CA THR A 23 -1.29 6.70 9.78
C THR A 23 -0.65 6.81 8.39
N ARG A 24 -1.40 7.36 7.43
CA ARG A 24 -1.03 7.40 6.02
C ARG A 24 0.15 8.32 5.75
N THR A 25 0.07 9.53 6.30
CA THR A 25 1.00 10.62 6.04
C THR A 25 2.32 10.35 6.74
N SER A 26 3.42 10.42 5.98
CA SER A 26 4.78 10.12 6.44
C SER A 26 4.97 8.75 7.11
N GLY A 27 4.03 7.82 6.91
CA GLY A 27 4.17 6.43 7.34
C GLY A 27 5.15 5.65 6.45
N PHE A 28 5.60 4.48 6.93
CA PHE A 28 6.60 3.67 6.22
C PHE A 28 6.16 3.24 4.80
N GLY A 29 4.85 3.14 4.56
CA GLY A 29 4.34 2.87 3.22
C GLY A 29 4.67 3.96 2.18
N ALA A 30 5.00 5.19 2.61
CA ALA A 30 5.49 6.23 1.70
C ALA A 30 6.90 5.92 1.18
N GLU A 31 7.80 5.48 2.05
CA GLU A 31 9.16 5.07 1.70
C GLU A 31 9.15 3.87 0.75
N LEU A 32 8.39 2.82 1.11
CA LEU A 32 8.18 1.66 0.24
C LEU A 32 7.66 2.04 -1.15
N SER A 33 6.68 2.95 -1.20
CA SER A 33 6.11 3.40 -2.47
C SER A 33 7.13 4.16 -3.32
N ALA A 34 7.98 4.99 -2.71
CA ALA A 34 9.00 5.75 -3.41
C ALA A 34 10.06 4.80 -3.99
N MET A 35 10.60 3.88 -3.18
CA MET A 35 11.62 2.92 -3.62
C MET A 35 11.11 1.99 -4.72
N VAL A 36 9.87 1.49 -4.60
CA VAL A 36 9.26 0.68 -5.68
C VAL A 36 9.05 1.52 -6.94
N GLN A 37 8.65 2.79 -6.80
CA GLN A 37 8.44 3.66 -7.95
C GLN A 37 9.75 3.95 -8.71
N GLU A 38 10.86 4.14 -7.99
CA GLU A 38 12.19 4.35 -8.55
C GLU A 38 12.70 3.10 -9.29
N GLU A 39 12.61 1.92 -8.65
CA GLU A 39 13.18 0.67 -9.16
C GLU A 39 12.30 -0.06 -10.20
N CYS A 40 10.99 0.20 -10.18
CA CYS A 40 10.01 -0.52 -10.99
C CYS A 40 9.21 0.37 -11.96
N PHE A 41 9.61 1.62 -12.19
CA PHE A 41 8.86 2.60 -13.00
C PHE A 41 8.28 2.01 -14.30
N TYR A 42 9.11 1.35 -15.11
CA TYR A 42 8.70 0.78 -16.39
C TYR A 42 7.90 -0.52 -16.32
N HIS A 43 7.87 -1.19 -15.15
CA HIS A 43 7.14 -2.44 -14.95
C HIS A 43 5.77 -2.22 -14.32
N LEU A 44 5.48 -1.02 -13.81
CA LEU A 44 4.21 -0.72 -13.16
C LEU A 44 3.11 -0.51 -14.20
N GLU A 45 2.12 -1.40 -14.18
CA GLU A 45 0.92 -1.35 -15.01
C GLU A 45 -0.19 -0.47 -14.38
N ALA A 46 -0.12 -0.24 -13.07
CA ALA A 46 -1.06 0.57 -12.31
C ALA A 46 -0.34 1.37 -11.20
N PRO A 47 -0.92 2.49 -10.73
CA PRO A 47 -0.34 3.25 -9.63
C PRO A 47 -0.27 2.41 -8.35
N ILE A 48 0.83 2.56 -7.60
CA ILE A 48 1.00 1.91 -6.30
C ILE A 48 -0.09 2.43 -5.35
N LEU A 49 -0.89 1.51 -4.77
CA LEU A 49 -1.91 1.86 -3.79
C LEU A 49 -1.40 1.62 -2.37
N ARG A 50 -1.94 2.41 -1.42
CA ARG A 50 -1.64 2.27 0.00
C ARG A 50 -2.93 2.20 0.80
N VAL A 51 -3.11 1.14 1.59
CA VAL A 51 -4.23 0.96 2.53
C VAL A 51 -3.67 1.07 3.94
N THR A 52 -4.03 2.14 4.64
CA THR A 52 -3.41 2.51 5.91
C THR A 52 -4.44 2.90 6.96
N GLY A 53 -4.02 3.10 8.20
CA GLY A 53 -4.79 3.89 9.15
C GLY A 53 -5.06 5.30 8.61
N TRP A 54 -6.11 5.94 9.11
CA TRP A 54 -6.43 7.33 8.76
C TRP A 54 -5.46 8.30 9.44
N ASP A 55 -5.32 9.52 8.92
CA ASP A 55 -4.48 10.57 9.51
C ASP A 55 -5.20 11.22 10.71
N THR A 56 -5.47 10.40 11.72
CA THR A 56 -6.07 10.76 12.99
C THR A 56 -5.38 9.98 14.11
N PRO A 57 -5.43 10.46 15.37
CA PRO A 57 -5.13 9.61 16.51
C PRO A 57 -6.00 8.36 16.48
N TYR A 58 -5.45 7.26 17.03
CA TYR A 58 -6.13 5.97 17.04
C TYR A 58 -7.39 6.03 17.93
N PRO A 59 -8.60 5.79 17.40
CA PRO A 59 -9.83 5.90 18.18
C PRO A 59 -10.13 4.61 18.94
N HIS A 60 -10.63 4.72 20.17
CA HIS A 60 -11.07 3.56 20.94
C HIS A 60 -12.42 2.99 20.47
N ALA A 61 -13.45 3.84 20.34
CA ALA A 61 -14.80 3.40 19.98
C ALA A 61 -14.97 3.07 18.48
N PHE A 62 -14.07 3.60 17.64
CA PHE A 62 -14.14 3.49 16.17
C PHE A 62 -12.98 2.67 15.59
N GLU A 63 -12.47 1.70 16.37
CA GLU A 63 -11.37 0.81 16.02
C GLU A 63 -11.56 0.21 14.63
N TRP A 64 -12.74 -0.35 14.34
CA TRP A 64 -13.00 -1.09 13.10
C TRP A 64 -13.24 -0.19 11.89
N GLU A 65 -13.70 1.04 12.10
CA GLU A 65 -13.74 2.06 11.05
C GLU A 65 -12.33 2.61 10.73
N TYR A 66 -11.42 2.60 11.72
CA TYR A 66 -10.04 3.05 11.56
C TYR A 66 -9.12 2.00 10.96
N PHE A 67 -9.18 0.76 11.47
CA PHE A 67 -8.29 -0.32 11.12
C PHE A 67 -8.37 -0.65 9.61
N PRO A 68 -7.25 -0.87 8.92
CA PRO A 68 -7.24 -1.25 7.50
C PRO A 68 -7.64 -2.72 7.30
N GLY A 69 -8.90 -3.03 7.63
CA GLY A 69 -9.45 -4.39 7.61
C GLY A 69 -9.65 -4.99 6.20
N PRO A 70 -10.08 -6.26 6.14
CA PRO A 70 -10.15 -7.04 4.90
C PRO A 70 -10.96 -6.39 3.78
N GLU A 71 -12.08 -5.73 4.10
CA GLU A 71 -12.92 -5.06 3.09
C GLU A 71 -12.18 -3.90 2.41
N ARG A 72 -11.47 -3.07 3.20
CA ARG A 72 -10.69 -1.93 2.68
C ARG A 72 -9.53 -2.41 1.82
N VAL A 73 -8.87 -3.49 2.24
CA VAL A 73 -7.79 -4.12 1.46
C VAL A 73 -8.32 -4.71 0.15
N ALA A 74 -9.41 -5.49 0.21
CA ALA A 74 -10.02 -6.10 -0.97
C ALA A 74 -10.48 -5.05 -1.99
N LYS A 75 -11.01 -3.91 -1.54
CA LYS A 75 -11.38 -2.79 -2.43
C LYS A 75 -10.16 -2.22 -3.16
N ALA A 76 -9.03 -2.06 -2.48
CA ALA A 76 -7.80 -1.59 -3.11
C ALA A 76 -7.24 -2.62 -4.10
N LEU A 77 -7.27 -3.91 -3.76
CA LEU A 77 -6.86 -4.99 -4.66
C LEU A 77 -7.71 -5.04 -5.92
N LYS A 78 -9.03 -4.88 -5.83
CA LYS A 78 -9.89 -4.78 -7.02
C LYS A 78 -9.52 -3.57 -7.88
N ARG A 79 -9.39 -2.40 -7.24
CA ARG A 79 -9.05 -1.14 -7.92
C ARG A 79 -7.72 -1.20 -8.67
N VAL A 80 -6.68 -1.85 -8.12
CA VAL A 80 -5.36 -1.92 -8.79
C VAL A 80 -5.38 -2.85 -10.01
N MET A 81 -6.36 -3.76 -10.11
CA MET A 81 -6.52 -4.68 -11.24
C MET A 81 -7.36 -4.08 -12.38
N GLU A 82 -8.06 -2.97 -12.13
CA GLU A 82 -8.94 -2.30 -13.11
C GLU A 82 -8.21 -1.24 -13.97
N GLY A 83 -6.98 -0.87 -13.59
CA GLY A 83 -6.09 0.00 -14.35
C GLY A 83 -5.19 -0.80 -15.28
#